data_AF-A0A2N5A6X0-F1
#
_entry.id   AF-A0A2N5A6X0-F1
#
_cell.length_a   1.000
_cell.length_b   1.000
_cell.length_c   1.000
_cell.angle_alpha   90.00
_cell.angle_beta   90.00
_cell.angle_gamma   90.00
#
_symmetry.space_group_name_H-M   'P 1'
#
loop_
_entity.id
_entity.type
_entity.pdbx_description
1 polymer ?
#
loop_
_entity_poly.entity_id
_entity_poly.type
_entity_poly.pdbx_seq_one_letter_code
_entity_poly.pdbx_strand_id
1 'polypeptide(L)'
;IPADLRVIEAHNLRVEEAILTGESTVVEKTTEPLSGDLPLGDRSNLLFSGTTVSSGAGKGIVVATGGDTELGHINQMMAGIEKHRTPLLVQMDKLGKAIFILILVMMAALFVFSLLFRDMPVSELMLSLISLAVASVPEGLPAIISIILSLGVQAMARQKAIIRKLPTVETLGAMTVICSDKTGTLTMNEMTVKAVITADSVYRVEGDSYEPVGKIHAIDDPTPVAVAPGTLFERYLRTIDLCNDSQLIKDESGLWKITGGPTEGALKVLAAKVTLPPLTSELRSKIPFDSQYKYMSTLYRLGEE
;
A
#
# COMPACT_ATOMS: atom_id res chain seq x y z
N ILE A 1 12.12 16.37 -5.18
CA ILE A 1 12.02 17.79 -4.74
C ILE A 1 12.75 17.91 -3.39
N PRO A 2 13.67 18.88 -3.21
CA PRO A 2 14.63 18.87 -2.08
C PRO A 2 14.12 19.48 -0.76
N ALA A 3 13.07 20.30 -0.80
CA ALA A 3 12.48 21.01 0.33
C ALA A 3 10.99 21.24 0.03
N ASP A 4 10.23 21.81 0.97
CA ASP A 4 8.87 22.24 0.64
C ASP A 4 8.95 23.62 -0.04
N LEU A 5 8.31 23.79 -1.20
CA LEU A 5 8.35 25.02 -1.98
C LEU A 5 6.96 25.53 -2.34
N ARG A 6 6.81 26.86 -2.34
CA ARG A 6 5.68 27.56 -2.96
C ARG A 6 5.97 27.80 -4.43
N VAL A 7 5.13 27.28 -5.32
CA VAL A 7 5.28 27.41 -6.77
C VAL A 7 5.09 28.86 -7.22
N ILE A 8 6.07 29.41 -7.93
CA ILE A 8 6.00 30.77 -8.51
C ILE A 8 5.97 30.76 -10.04
N GLU A 9 6.49 29.70 -10.66
CA GLU A 9 6.39 29.46 -12.10
C GLU A 9 6.09 27.96 -12.31
N ALA A 10 5.15 27.64 -13.21
CA ALA A 10 4.81 26.28 -13.58
C ALA A 10 4.53 26.19 -15.08
N HIS A 11 5.20 25.26 -15.76
CA HIS A 11 5.02 24.93 -17.17
C HIS A 11 4.74 23.43 -17.29
N ASN A 12 3.45 23.07 -17.42
CA ASN A 12 2.96 21.69 -17.42
C ASN A 12 3.52 20.85 -16.27
N LEU A 13 3.72 21.49 -15.11
CA LEU A 13 4.38 20.87 -13.96
C LEU A 13 3.45 19.86 -13.30
N ARG A 14 3.83 18.58 -13.34
CA ARG A 14 3.10 17.48 -12.71
C ARG A 14 4.01 16.74 -11.74
N VAL A 15 3.50 16.46 -10.54
CA VAL A 15 4.28 15.86 -9.44
C VAL A 15 3.59 14.60 -8.96
N GLU A 16 4.39 13.58 -8.66
CA GLU A 16 3.95 12.36 -8.00
C GLU A 16 4.06 12.51 -6.48
N GLU A 17 2.90 12.53 -5.81
CA GLU A 17 2.79 12.82 -4.37
C GLU A 17 2.30 11.61 -3.57
N ALA A 18 2.37 10.41 -4.16
CA ALA A 18 1.90 9.16 -3.55
C ALA A 18 2.58 8.86 -2.20
N ILE A 19 3.83 9.29 -2.01
CA ILE A 19 4.58 9.11 -0.76
C ILE A 19 3.96 9.86 0.43
N LEU A 20 3.20 10.94 0.19
CA LEU A 20 2.55 11.74 1.24
C LEU A 20 1.03 11.57 1.27
N THR A 21 0.42 11.36 0.10
CA THR A 21 -1.05 11.33 -0.04
C THR A 21 -1.61 9.91 -0.15
N GLY A 22 -0.80 8.92 -0.51
CA GLY A 22 -1.23 7.56 -0.85
C GLY A 22 -1.90 7.44 -2.22
N GLU A 23 -2.21 8.56 -2.88
CA GLU A 23 -2.89 8.56 -4.18
C GLU A 23 -1.86 8.45 -5.32
N SER A 24 -2.10 7.50 -6.24
CA SER A 24 -1.17 7.19 -7.35
C SER A 24 -1.31 8.13 -8.55
N THR A 25 -2.26 9.05 -8.53
CA THR A 25 -2.47 10.03 -9.61
C THR A 25 -1.48 11.18 -9.50
N VAL A 26 -0.85 11.55 -10.61
CA VAL A 26 0.01 12.74 -10.68
C VAL A 26 -0.84 14.00 -10.53
N VAL A 27 -0.34 14.97 -9.75
CA VAL A 27 -1.02 16.21 -9.42
C VAL A 27 -0.44 17.35 -10.27
N GLU A 28 -1.31 18.09 -10.95
CA GLU A 28 -0.93 19.30 -11.68
C GLU A 28 -0.74 20.47 -10.71
N LYS A 29 0.36 21.21 -10.89
CA LYS A 29 0.77 22.27 -9.97
C LYS A 29 0.50 23.65 -10.54
N THR A 30 0.01 24.55 -9.69
CA THR A 30 -0.43 25.90 -10.08
C THR A 30 0.28 26.99 -9.28
N THR A 31 0.35 28.20 -9.83
CA THR A 31 0.90 29.37 -9.15
C THR A 31 -0.14 30.13 -8.35
N GLU A 32 -1.43 29.87 -8.55
CA GLU A 32 -2.52 30.62 -7.93
C GLU A 32 -2.54 30.45 -6.40
N PRO A 33 -2.89 31.51 -5.65
CA PRO A 33 -3.10 31.39 -4.21
C PRO A 33 -4.31 30.49 -3.93
N LEU A 34 -4.16 29.62 -2.95
CA LEU A 34 -5.26 28.80 -2.46
C LEU A 34 -5.93 29.49 -1.26
N SER A 35 -7.21 29.20 -1.04
CA SER A 35 -7.99 29.79 0.04
C SER A 35 -8.60 28.71 0.92
N GLY A 36 -8.68 28.99 2.22
CA GLY A 36 -9.16 28.03 3.23
C GLY A 36 -8.08 27.10 3.75
N ASP A 37 -8.48 26.22 4.66
CA ASP A 37 -7.65 25.13 5.17
C ASP A 37 -7.88 23.90 4.29
N LEU A 38 -6.85 23.54 3.52
CA LEU A 38 -6.92 22.47 2.54
C LEU A 38 -6.10 21.27 3.00
N PRO A 39 -6.62 20.03 2.79
CA PRO A 39 -5.83 18.81 2.92
C PRO A 39 -4.54 18.87 2.09
N LEU A 40 -3.51 18.13 2.52
CA LEU A 40 -2.19 18.16 1.90
C LEU A 40 -2.24 17.90 0.38
N GLY A 41 -3.05 16.94 -0.07
CA GLY A 41 -3.22 16.61 -1.50
C GLY A 41 -3.88 17.71 -2.34
N ASP A 42 -4.66 18.59 -1.71
CA ASP A 42 -5.37 19.68 -2.41
C ASP A 42 -4.54 20.97 -2.50
N ARG A 43 -3.35 20.98 -1.87
CA ARG A 43 -2.42 22.12 -1.91
C ARG A 43 -1.63 22.13 -3.23
N SER A 44 -2.33 22.29 -4.36
CA SER A 44 -1.78 22.26 -5.73
C SER A 44 -0.70 23.32 -6.00
N ASN A 45 -0.58 24.32 -5.14
CA ASN A 45 0.35 25.43 -5.29
C ASN A 45 1.66 25.27 -4.49
N LEU A 46 1.82 24.11 -3.84
CA LEU A 46 3.00 23.68 -3.10
C LEU A 46 3.66 22.45 -3.77
N LEU A 47 4.95 22.33 -3.54
CA LEU A 47 5.79 21.19 -3.86
C LEU A 47 6.36 20.64 -2.55
N PHE A 48 6.23 19.35 -2.30
CA PHE A 48 6.67 18.76 -1.04
C PHE A 48 8.01 18.04 -1.16
N SER A 49 8.83 18.12 -0.12
CA SER A 49 10.12 17.45 -0.02
C SER A 49 9.97 15.93 -0.16
N GLY A 50 10.87 15.29 -0.91
CA GLY A 50 10.85 13.85 -1.17
C GLY A 50 9.90 13.39 -2.29
N THR A 51 9.00 14.24 -2.79
CA THR A 51 8.18 13.94 -3.98
C THR A 51 8.98 14.07 -5.28
N THR A 52 8.47 13.52 -6.38
CA THR A 52 9.18 13.47 -7.68
C THR A 52 8.40 14.21 -8.75
N VAL A 53 9.09 15.02 -9.56
CA VAL A 53 8.48 15.65 -10.74
C VAL A 53 8.30 14.58 -11.81
N SER A 54 7.05 14.34 -12.20
CA SER A 54 6.70 13.40 -13.26
C SER A 54 6.93 14.01 -14.65
N SER A 55 6.54 15.28 -14.83
CA SER A 55 6.73 16.00 -16.09
C SER A 55 6.67 17.52 -15.89
N GLY A 56 7.14 18.25 -16.91
CA GLY A 56 7.17 19.71 -16.93
C GLY A 56 8.34 20.32 -16.18
N ALA A 57 8.27 21.64 -16.00
CA ALA A 57 9.28 22.41 -15.29
C ALA A 57 8.61 23.55 -14.51
N GLY A 58 9.28 24.02 -13.47
CA GLY A 58 8.79 25.15 -12.69
C GLY A 58 9.85 25.71 -11.75
N LYS A 59 9.51 26.81 -11.11
CA LYS A 59 10.31 27.45 -10.05
C LYS A 59 9.45 27.61 -8.82
N GLY A 60 10.08 27.50 -7.66
CA GLY A 60 9.43 27.67 -6.37
C GLY A 60 10.34 28.37 -5.36
N ILE A 61 9.72 29.03 -4.39
CA ILE A 61 10.40 29.60 -3.23
C ILE A 61 10.33 28.57 -2.12
N VAL A 62 11.47 28.25 -1.50
CA VAL A 62 11.50 27.34 -0.35
C VAL A 62 10.73 27.96 0.82
N VAL A 63 9.75 27.23 1.34
CA VAL A 63 8.93 27.65 2.48
C VAL A 63 9.24 26.87 3.75
N ALA A 64 9.70 25.62 3.64
CA ALA A 64 10.14 24.83 4.79
C ALA A 64 11.28 23.87 4.42
N THR A 65 12.14 23.56 5.41
CA THR A 65 13.31 22.69 5.25
C THR A 65 13.49 21.77 6.45
N GLY A 66 14.14 20.63 6.25
CA GLY A 66 14.47 19.72 7.35
C GLY A 66 13.22 19.23 8.10
N GLY A 67 13.24 19.35 9.43
CA GLY A 67 12.16 18.89 10.30
C GLY A 67 10.83 19.63 10.12
N ASP A 68 10.86 20.83 9.55
CA ASP A 68 9.67 21.67 9.34
C ASP A 68 8.96 21.39 8.01
N THR A 69 9.51 20.50 7.17
CA THR A 69 8.80 20.01 5.97
C THR A 69 7.67 19.05 6.38
N GLU A 70 6.68 18.85 5.54
CA GLU A 70 5.61 17.86 5.80
C GLU A 70 6.18 16.45 6.05
N LEU A 71 7.17 16.05 5.25
CA LEU A 71 7.89 14.78 5.45
C LEU A 71 8.72 14.78 6.75
N GLY A 72 9.30 15.93 7.11
CA GLY A 72 10.02 16.14 8.37
C GLY A 72 9.13 15.99 9.59
N HIS A 73 7.94 16.61 9.56
CA HIS A 73 6.93 16.50 10.60
C HIS A 73 6.46 15.06 10.77
N ILE A 74 6.22 14.31 9.68
CA ILE A 74 5.89 12.88 9.74
C ILE A 74 7.00 12.09 10.44
N ASN A 75 8.26 12.32 10.07
CA ASN A 75 9.40 11.64 10.69
C ASN A 75 9.53 11.95 12.20
N GLN A 76 9.30 13.19 12.61
CA GLN A 76 9.29 13.56 14.03
C GLN A 76 8.15 12.90 14.80
N MET A 77 6.93 12.89 14.22
CA MET A 77 5.79 12.20 14.82
C MET A 77 6.06 10.71 14.98
N MET A 78 6.70 10.07 13.99
CA MET A 78 7.07 8.64 14.08
C MET A 78 8.13 8.37 15.14
N ALA A 79 9.08 9.29 15.36
CA ALA A 79 10.12 9.14 16.37
C ALA A 79 9.57 9.18 17.81
N GLY A 80 8.44 9.86 18.03
CA GLY A 80 7.78 9.95 19.34
C GLY A 80 6.93 8.74 19.73
N ILE A 81 6.77 7.75 18.86
CA ILE A 81 5.90 6.58 19.13
C ILE A 81 6.64 5.59 20.05
N GLU A 82 6.19 5.49 21.30
CA GLU A 82 6.66 4.47 22.22
C GLU A 82 6.30 3.06 21.72
N LYS A 83 7.27 2.14 21.77
CA LYS A 83 7.04 0.74 21.40
C LYS A 83 6.25 0.05 22.51
N HIS A 84 4.96 -0.19 22.29
CA HIS A 84 4.15 -1.01 23.19
C HIS A 84 4.67 -2.46 23.25
N ARG A 85 4.67 -3.03 24.46
CA ARG A 85 4.97 -4.45 24.71
C ARG A 85 3.78 -5.31 24.28
N THR A 86 4.04 -6.51 23.76
CA THR A 86 2.97 -7.43 23.34
C THR A 86 2.26 -8.04 24.56
N PRO A 87 1.00 -8.49 24.44
CA PRO A 87 0.27 -9.09 25.55
C PRO A 87 1.00 -10.28 26.19
N LEU A 88 1.67 -11.14 25.40
CA LEU A 88 2.48 -12.26 25.90
C LEU A 88 3.64 -11.75 26.75
N LEU A 89 4.37 -10.73 26.30
CA LEU A 89 5.47 -10.16 27.10
C LEU A 89 4.96 -9.58 28.42
N VAL A 90 3.77 -8.96 28.42
CA VAL A 90 3.13 -8.46 29.64
C VAL A 90 2.72 -9.61 30.56
N GLN A 91 2.15 -10.70 30.03
CA GLN A 91 1.79 -11.88 30.81
C GLN A 91 3.02 -12.60 31.37
N MET A 92 4.12 -12.67 30.61
CA MET A 92 5.38 -13.26 31.06
C MET A 92 6.01 -12.45 32.20
N ASP A 93 5.98 -11.12 32.14
CA ASP A 93 6.47 -10.28 33.24
C ASP A 93 5.62 -10.48 34.51
N LYS A 94 4.29 -10.62 34.37
CA LYS A 94 3.40 -10.95 35.49
C LYS A 94 3.68 -12.33 36.08
N LEU A 95 3.85 -13.35 35.22
CA LEU A 95 4.18 -14.71 35.64
C LEU A 95 5.54 -14.75 36.34
N GLY A 96 6.56 -14.10 35.77
CA GLY A 96 7.89 -14.00 36.36
C GLY A 96 7.87 -13.33 37.72
N LYS A 97 7.13 -12.22 37.87
CA LYS A 97 6.92 -11.56 39.17
C LYS A 97 6.20 -12.45 40.18
N ALA A 98 5.16 -13.18 39.75
CA ALA A 98 4.43 -14.09 40.61
C ALA A 98 5.32 -15.24 41.12
N ILE A 99 6.10 -15.86 40.23
CA ILE A 99 7.07 -16.91 40.58
C ILE A 99 8.14 -16.35 41.53
N PHE A 100 8.68 -15.16 41.23
CA PHE A 100 9.69 -14.52 42.08
C PHE A 100 9.18 -14.25 43.50
N ILE A 101 7.95 -13.70 43.64
CA ILE A 101 7.32 -13.46 44.94
C ILE A 101 7.10 -14.80 45.67
N LEU A 102 6.62 -15.84 44.97
CA LEU A 102 6.42 -17.17 45.55
C LEU A 102 7.74 -17.76 46.09
N ILE A 103 8.83 -17.67 45.31
CA ILE A 103 10.16 -18.14 45.72
C ILE A 103 10.61 -17.40 46.98
N LEU A 104 10.50 -16.07 47.00
CA LEU A 104 10.87 -15.25 48.17
C LEU A 104 10.07 -15.65 49.43
N VAL A 105 8.76 -15.84 49.30
CA VAL A 105 7.91 -16.28 50.42
C VAL A 105 8.34 -17.65 50.91
N MET A 106 8.62 -18.59 50.00
CA MET A 106 9.03 -19.94 50.37
C MET A 106 10.42 -19.98 51.01
N MET A 107 11.36 -19.17 50.51
CA MET A 107 12.68 -18.96 51.10
C MET A 107 12.58 -18.36 52.51
N ALA A 108 11.77 -17.31 52.69
CA ALA A 108 11.54 -16.69 53.99
C ALA A 108 10.90 -17.68 54.98
N ALA A 109 9.92 -18.46 54.53
CA ALA A 109 9.28 -19.48 55.34
C ALA A 109 10.27 -20.58 55.76
N LEU A 110 11.11 -21.07 54.85
CA LEU A 110 12.16 -22.04 55.17
C LEU A 110 13.20 -21.48 56.13
N PHE A 111 13.60 -20.21 55.95
CA PHE A 111 14.55 -19.54 56.82
C PHE A 111 14.01 -19.42 58.25
N VAL A 112 12.77 -18.94 58.41
CA VAL A 112 12.09 -18.82 59.70
C VAL A 112 11.85 -20.19 60.34
N PHE A 113 11.40 -21.18 59.56
CA PHE A 113 11.18 -22.54 60.04
C PHE A 113 12.49 -23.18 60.52
N SER A 114 13.58 -23.02 59.77
CA SER A 114 14.89 -23.51 60.18
C SER A 114 15.32 -22.84 61.48
N LEU A 115 15.29 -21.50 61.56
CA LEU A 115 15.70 -20.78 62.78
C LEU A 115 14.93 -21.19 64.04
N LEU A 116 13.63 -21.50 63.92
CA LEU A 116 12.77 -21.80 65.06
C LEU A 116 12.77 -23.29 65.44
N PHE A 117 12.91 -24.20 64.46
CA PHE A 117 12.67 -25.64 64.67
C PHE A 117 13.86 -26.54 64.33
N ARG A 118 14.95 -26.01 63.77
CA ARG A 118 16.17 -26.77 63.46
C ARG A 118 17.43 -25.97 63.80
N ASP A 119 18.31 -26.52 64.63
CA ASP A 119 19.68 -26.04 64.84
C ASP A 119 20.58 -26.33 63.63
N MET A 120 20.17 -25.88 62.44
CA MET A 120 20.90 -26.08 61.19
C MET A 120 22.01 -25.02 61.08
N PRO A 121 23.25 -25.41 60.71
CA PRO A 121 24.31 -24.46 60.44
C PRO A 121 23.90 -23.46 59.34
N VAL A 122 24.20 -22.17 59.55
CA VAL A 122 23.82 -21.08 58.61
C VAL A 122 24.34 -21.33 57.19
N SER A 123 25.51 -21.95 57.07
CA SER A 123 26.10 -22.34 55.77
C SER A 123 25.21 -23.34 55.01
N GLU A 124 24.65 -24.33 55.71
CA GLU A 124 23.80 -25.37 55.13
C GLU A 124 22.42 -24.81 54.74
N LEU A 125 21.89 -23.89 55.55
CA LEU A 125 20.66 -23.14 55.24
C LEU A 125 20.83 -22.25 54.00
N MET A 126 21.96 -21.53 53.88
CA MET A 126 22.25 -20.71 52.70
C MET A 126 22.37 -21.55 51.42
N LEU A 127 23.05 -22.69 51.49
CA LEU A 127 23.12 -23.63 50.36
C LEU A 127 21.74 -24.12 49.92
N SER A 128 20.87 -24.43 50.89
CA SER A 128 19.50 -24.88 50.63
C SER A 128 18.65 -23.79 49.97
N LEU A 129 18.76 -22.54 50.44
CA LEU A 129 18.05 -21.39 49.89
C LEU A 129 18.50 -21.06 48.45
N ILE A 130 19.81 -21.10 48.19
CA ILE A 130 20.36 -20.89 46.84
C ILE A 130 19.91 -22.03 45.91
N SER A 131 19.99 -23.28 46.37
CA SER A 131 19.54 -24.44 45.60
C SER A 131 18.07 -24.32 45.23
N LEU A 132 17.23 -23.89 46.16
CA LEU A 132 15.81 -23.66 45.91
C LEU A 132 15.58 -22.53 44.90
N ALA A 133 16.29 -21.41 45.05
CA ALA A 133 16.16 -20.28 44.14
C ALA A 133 16.51 -20.70 42.70
N VAL A 134 17.66 -21.35 42.49
CA VAL A 134 18.11 -21.81 41.16
C VAL A 134 17.14 -22.84 40.57
N ALA A 135 16.71 -23.84 41.36
CA ALA A 135 15.80 -24.88 40.89
C ALA A 135 14.42 -24.35 40.48
N SER A 136 14.02 -23.18 40.97
CA SER A 136 12.69 -22.62 40.74
C SER A 136 12.64 -21.61 39.58
N VAL A 137 13.79 -21.17 39.04
CA VAL A 137 13.82 -20.24 37.90
C VAL A 137 13.49 -21.01 36.61
N PRO A 138 12.48 -20.58 35.83
CA PRO A 138 12.10 -21.25 34.59
C PRO A 138 13.02 -20.82 33.43
N GLU A 139 14.29 -21.22 33.46
CA GLU A 139 15.31 -20.84 32.48
C GLU A 139 14.99 -21.30 31.04
N GLY A 140 14.22 -22.39 30.90
CA GLY A 140 13.81 -22.93 29.60
C GLY A 140 12.67 -22.15 28.91
N LEU A 141 11.93 -21.32 29.65
CA LEU A 141 10.73 -20.67 29.14
C LEU A 141 11.00 -19.67 27.99
N PRO A 142 12.01 -18.76 28.07
CA PRO A 142 12.34 -17.87 26.96
C PRO A 142 12.77 -18.60 25.68
N ALA A 143 13.47 -19.74 25.84
CA ALA A 143 13.92 -20.55 24.72
C ALA A 143 12.73 -21.22 24.00
N ILE A 144 11.82 -21.84 24.76
CA ILE A 144 10.62 -22.49 24.21
C ILE A 144 9.75 -21.48 23.48
N ILE A 145 9.53 -20.29 24.06
CA ILE A 145 8.74 -19.22 23.43
C ILE A 145 9.37 -18.79 22.10
N SER A 146 10.69 -18.60 22.08
CA SER A 146 11.41 -18.19 20.86
C SER A 146 11.27 -19.24 19.75
N ILE A 147 11.33 -20.52 20.09
CA ILE A 147 11.12 -21.62 19.13
C ILE A 147 9.69 -21.59 18.58
N ILE A 148 8.68 -21.48 19.45
CA ILE A 148 7.27 -21.43 19.05
C ILE A 148 6.99 -20.22 18.15
N LEU A 149 7.47 -19.03 18.52
CA LEU A 149 7.30 -17.81 17.73
C LEU A 149 8.02 -17.93 16.37
N SER A 150 9.21 -18.54 16.33
CA SER A 150 9.96 -18.77 15.09
C SER A 150 9.20 -19.69 14.13
N LEU A 151 8.64 -20.79 14.63
CA LEU A 151 7.77 -21.68 13.84
C LEU A 151 6.53 -20.92 13.32
N GLY A 152 5.93 -20.06 14.14
CA GLY A 152 4.84 -19.18 13.74
C GLY A 152 5.23 -18.22 12.61
N VAL A 153 6.40 -17.57 12.71
CA VAL A 153 6.92 -16.70 11.63
C VAL A 153 7.14 -17.48 10.34
N GLN A 154 7.68 -18.69 10.40
CA GLN A 154 7.86 -19.53 9.21
C GLN A 154 6.52 -19.90 8.55
N ALA A 155 5.51 -20.24 9.35
CA ALA A 155 4.17 -20.52 8.84
C ALA A 155 3.54 -19.29 8.16
N MET A 156 3.69 -18.10 8.75
CA MET A 156 3.20 -16.84 8.18
C MET A 156 3.93 -16.46 6.88
N ALA A 157 5.24 -16.66 6.82
CA ALA A 157 6.05 -16.37 5.63
C ALA A 157 5.61 -17.23 4.43
N ARG A 158 5.22 -18.49 4.66
CA ARG A 158 4.64 -19.36 3.61
C ARG A 158 3.31 -18.83 3.07
N GLN A 159 2.59 -18.04 3.86
CA GLN A 159 1.36 -17.36 3.49
C GLN A 159 1.59 -15.92 2.98
N LYS A 160 2.81 -15.62 2.48
CA LYS A 160 3.22 -14.30 1.97
C LYS A 160 3.18 -13.16 3.02
N ALA A 161 3.16 -13.48 4.32
CA ALA A 161 3.22 -12.50 5.40
C ALA A 161 4.61 -12.43 6.03
N ILE A 162 5.31 -11.30 5.83
CA ILE A 162 6.69 -11.11 6.33
C ILE A 162 6.67 -10.47 7.72
N ILE A 163 7.02 -11.24 8.74
CA ILE A 163 7.08 -10.76 10.12
C ILE A 163 8.50 -10.25 10.44
N ARG A 164 8.62 -8.94 10.74
CA ARG A 164 9.91 -8.31 11.07
C ARG A 164 10.36 -8.50 12.53
N LYS A 165 9.44 -8.78 13.44
CA LYS A 165 9.71 -8.97 14.88
C LYS A 165 8.95 -10.18 15.40
N LEU A 166 9.65 -11.15 15.98
CA LEU A 166 9.06 -12.41 16.46
C LEU A 166 7.83 -12.21 17.37
N PRO A 167 7.81 -11.28 18.35
CA PRO A 167 6.64 -11.11 19.22
C PRO A 167 5.38 -10.63 18.48
N THR A 168 5.50 -10.07 17.28
CA THR A 168 4.36 -9.55 16.51
C THR A 168 3.42 -10.65 16.02
N VAL A 169 3.88 -11.91 15.92
CA VAL A 169 3.04 -13.06 15.55
C VAL A 169 1.84 -13.19 16.49
N GLU A 170 2.08 -13.01 17.78
CA GLU A 170 1.04 -13.08 18.81
C GLU A 170 0.04 -11.91 18.67
N THR A 171 0.55 -10.70 18.45
CA THR A 171 -0.30 -9.51 18.26
C THR A 171 -1.24 -9.69 17.08
N LEU A 172 -0.80 -10.33 16.00
CA LEU A 172 -1.64 -10.61 14.83
C LEU A 172 -2.81 -11.55 15.15
N GLY A 173 -2.59 -12.57 15.99
CA GLY A 173 -3.65 -13.45 16.46
C GLY A 173 -4.64 -12.79 17.42
N ALA A 174 -4.22 -11.72 18.11
CA ALA A 174 -5.04 -10.95 19.04
C ALA A 174 -5.67 -9.70 18.41
N MET A 175 -5.55 -9.49 17.09
CA MET A 175 -6.12 -8.32 16.41
C MET A 175 -7.65 -8.35 16.47
N THR A 176 -8.24 -7.24 16.90
CA THR A 176 -9.70 -7.05 16.93
C THR A 176 -10.19 -6.02 15.91
N VAL A 177 -9.29 -5.17 15.40
CA VAL A 177 -9.58 -4.12 14.41
C VAL A 177 -8.50 -4.16 13.34
N ILE A 178 -8.91 -4.14 12.07
CA ILE A 178 -8.03 -4.04 10.91
C ILE A 178 -8.32 -2.71 10.22
N CYS A 179 -7.36 -1.77 10.30
CA CYS A 179 -7.37 -0.56 9.49
C CYS A 179 -6.54 -0.83 8.24
N SER A 180 -7.21 -1.01 7.10
CA SER A 180 -6.54 -1.24 5.81
C SER A 180 -6.65 0.01 4.94
N ASP A 181 -5.58 0.31 4.21
CA ASP A 181 -5.65 1.26 3.11
C ASP A 181 -6.48 0.66 1.95
N LYS A 182 -7.07 1.52 1.12
CA LYS A 182 -7.86 1.13 -0.06
C LYS A 182 -6.95 0.88 -1.26
N THR A 183 -6.17 1.89 -1.65
CA THR A 183 -5.40 1.87 -2.90
C THR A 183 -4.19 0.94 -2.74
N GLY A 184 -4.04 -0.05 -3.61
CA GLY A 184 -2.92 -1.01 -3.56
C GLY A 184 -2.98 -2.06 -2.43
N THR A 185 -4.00 -2.03 -1.57
CA THR A 185 -4.25 -3.10 -0.57
C THR A 185 -5.60 -3.78 -0.77
N LEU A 186 -6.72 -3.03 -0.71
CA LEU A 186 -8.05 -3.57 -1.03
C LEU A 186 -8.34 -3.60 -2.54
N THR A 187 -7.68 -2.72 -3.28
CA THR A 187 -7.78 -2.62 -4.73
C THR A 187 -6.46 -3.03 -5.37
N MET A 188 -6.53 -3.54 -6.60
CA MET A 188 -5.34 -3.95 -7.36
C MET A 188 -4.46 -2.76 -7.81
N ASN A 189 -4.88 -1.51 -7.55
CA ASN A 189 -4.30 -0.30 -8.15
C ASN A 189 -4.23 -0.35 -9.68
N GLU A 190 -5.16 -1.08 -10.29
CA GLU A 190 -5.30 -1.23 -11.73
C GLU A 190 -6.61 -0.57 -12.17
N MET A 191 -6.52 0.49 -12.97
CA MET A 191 -7.69 1.19 -13.45
C MET A 191 -8.39 0.35 -14.51
N THR A 192 -9.69 0.07 -14.34
CA THR A 192 -10.46 -0.76 -15.28
C THR A 192 -11.75 -0.06 -15.68
N VAL A 193 -12.15 -0.21 -16.94
CA VAL A 193 -13.44 0.28 -17.41
C VAL A 193 -14.54 -0.64 -16.88
N LYS A 194 -15.57 -0.07 -16.26
CA LYS A 194 -16.73 -0.82 -15.73
C LYS A 194 -17.98 -0.70 -16.57
N ALA A 195 -18.15 0.43 -17.26
CA ALA A 195 -19.28 0.67 -18.13
C ALA A 195 -18.88 1.51 -19.34
N VAL A 196 -19.55 1.26 -20.47
CA VAL A 196 -19.46 2.07 -21.69
C VAL A 196 -20.86 2.51 -22.04
N ILE A 197 -21.05 3.80 -22.29
CA ILE A 197 -22.34 4.37 -22.67
C ILE A 197 -22.19 4.92 -24.09
N THR A 198 -22.99 4.39 -25.01
CA THR A 198 -23.11 4.87 -26.38
C THR A 198 -24.49 5.48 -26.59
N ALA A 199 -24.73 6.12 -27.74
CA ALA A 199 -26.02 6.75 -28.04
C ALA A 199 -27.17 5.72 -28.14
N ASP A 200 -26.84 4.47 -28.46
CA ASP A 200 -27.78 3.38 -28.69
C ASP A 200 -27.86 2.36 -27.53
N SER A 201 -26.88 2.31 -26.62
CA SER A 201 -26.82 1.25 -25.60
C SER A 201 -25.91 1.59 -24.41
N VAL A 202 -26.11 0.88 -23.30
CA VAL A 202 -25.21 0.87 -22.14
C VAL A 202 -24.64 -0.53 -21.98
N TYR A 203 -23.32 -0.62 -21.89
CA TYR A 203 -22.58 -1.86 -21.73
C TYR A 203 -21.91 -1.93 -20.36
N ARG A 204 -21.99 -3.09 -19.71
CA ARG A 204 -21.22 -3.45 -18.52
C ARG A 204 -20.00 -4.27 -18.92
N VAL A 205 -18.86 -3.97 -18.32
CA VAL A 205 -17.57 -4.60 -18.62
C VAL A 205 -17.10 -5.40 -17.40
N GLU A 206 -16.78 -6.67 -17.62
CA GLU A 206 -16.17 -7.53 -16.60
C GLU A 206 -14.63 -7.44 -16.62
N GLY A 207 -14.03 -7.80 -15.48
CA GLY A 207 -12.58 -7.82 -15.26
C GLY A 207 -12.14 -6.70 -14.32
N ASP A 208 -11.22 -7.05 -13.43
CA ASP A 208 -10.72 -6.19 -12.35
C ASP A 208 -9.21 -5.94 -12.45
N SER A 209 -8.59 -6.42 -13.53
CA SER A 209 -7.15 -6.26 -13.80
C SER A 209 -6.86 -5.81 -15.23
N TYR A 210 -5.58 -5.55 -15.52
CA TYR A 210 -5.06 -5.27 -16.86
C TYR A 210 -4.97 -6.49 -17.76
N GLU A 211 -5.26 -7.69 -17.26
CA GLU A 211 -5.41 -8.85 -18.12
C GLU A 211 -6.65 -8.65 -19.02
N PRO A 212 -6.51 -8.77 -20.36
CA PRO A 212 -7.60 -8.52 -21.30
C PRO A 212 -8.60 -9.70 -21.35
N VAL A 213 -9.03 -10.16 -20.18
CA VAL A 213 -10.02 -11.21 -19.98
C VAL A 213 -11.24 -10.59 -19.31
N GLY A 214 -12.43 -10.97 -19.78
CA GLY A 214 -13.70 -10.46 -19.27
C GLY A 214 -14.69 -10.25 -20.40
N LYS A 215 -15.97 -10.47 -20.12
CA LYS A 215 -17.05 -10.31 -21.09
C LYS A 215 -17.66 -8.92 -21.00
N ILE A 216 -18.28 -8.51 -22.09
CA ILE A 216 -19.02 -7.26 -22.19
C ILE A 216 -20.48 -7.61 -22.41
N HIS A 217 -21.36 -6.99 -21.62
CA HIS A 217 -22.79 -7.29 -21.59
C HIS A 217 -23.57 -6.01 -21.86
N ALA A 218 -24.73 -6.09 -22.50
CA ALA A 218 -25.69 -4.99 -22.44
C ALA A 218 -26.24 -4.90 -21.01
N ILE A 219 -26.60 -3.71 -20.54
CA ILE A 219 -27.07 -3.54 -19.15
C ILE A 219 -28.32 -4.37 -18.84
N ASP A 220 -29.17 -4.58 -19.85
CA ASP A 220 -30.45 -5.29 -19.75
C ASP A 220 -30.34 -6.77 -20.16
N ASP A 221 -29.18 -7.24 -20.63
CA ASP A 221 -28.99 -8.60 -21.13
C ASP A 221 -27.68 -9.23 -20.61
N PRO A 222 -27.76 -10.34 -19.83
CA PRO A 222 -26.58 -11.04 -19.35
C PRO A 222 -25.83 -11.82 -20.45
N THR A 223 -26.34 -11.87 -21.69
CA THR A 223 -25.61 -12.49 -22.79
C THR A 223 -24.42 -11.62 -23.22
N PRO A 224 -23.24 -12.23 -23.47
CA PRO A 224 -22.08 -11.47 -23.94
C PRO A 224 -22.34 -10.88 -25.33
N VAL A 225 -22.06 -9.59 -25.49
CA VAL A 225 -22.24 -8.88 -26.75
C VAL A 225 -21.18 -9.33 -27.75
N ALA A 226 -21.63 -9.80 -28.91
CA ALA A 226 -20.77 -9.96 -30.07
C ALA A 226 -20.63 -8.62 -30.80
N VAL A 227 -19.40 -8.11 -30.89
CA VAL A 227 -19.15 -6.83 -31.58
C VAL A 227 -19.22 -7.05 -33.09
N ALA A 228 -20.32 -6.61 -33.69
CA ALA A 228 -20.53 -6.70 -35.13
C ALA A 228 -19.86 -5.53 -35.87
N PRO A 229 -19.35 -5.75 -37.12
CA PRO A 229 -18.79 -4.68 -37.94
C PRO A 229 -19.79 -3.57 -38.23
N GLY A 230 -19.33 -2.33 -38.23
CA GLY A 230 -20.12 -1.13 -38.51
C GLY A 230 -20.92 -0.59 -37.33
N THR A 231 -20.97 -1.30 -36.20
CA THR A 231 -21.70 -0.86 -35.00
C THR A 231 -21.04 0.35 -34.35
N LEU A 232 -21.82 1.13 -33.60
CA LEU A 232 -21.29 2.27 -32.84
C LEU A 232 -20.26 1.81 -31.80
N PHE A 233 -20.50 0.66 -31.19
CA PHE A 233 -19.59 0.08 -30.21
C PHE A 233 -18.25 -0.35 -30.83
N GLU A 234 -18.25 -0.98 -32.02
CA GLU A 234 -17.00 -1.28 -32.73
C GLU A 234 -16.20 0.01 -33.03
N ARG A 235 -16.87 1.05 -33.53
CA ARG A 235 -16.23 2.34 -33.82
C ARG A 235 -15.62 2.95 -32.56
N TYR A 236 -16.35 2.93 -31.44
CA TYR A 236 -15.84 3.40 -30.14
C TYR A 236 -14.60 2.62 -29.70
N LEU A 237 -14.64 1.29 -29.74
CA LEU A 237 -13.49 0.45 -29.36
C LEU A 237 -12.26 0.74 -30.24
N ARG A 238 -12.44 0.94 -31.56
CA ARG A 238 -11.35 1.35 -32.45
C ARG A 238 -10.82 2.73 -32.13
N THR A 239 -11.68 3.69 -31.82
CA THR A 239 -11.26 5.04 -31.47
C THR A 239 -10.41 5.04 -30.21
N ILE A 240 -10.80 4.33 -29.15
CA ILE A 240 -10.02 4.28 -27.91
C ILE A 240 -8.74 3.43 -28.02
N ASP A 241 -8.65 2.54 -29.00
CA ASP A 241 -7.44 1.77 -29.27
C ASP A 241 -6.39 2.59 -30.04
N LEU A 242 -6.87 3.40 -31.00
CA LEU A 242 -6.04 4.26 -31.87
C LEU A 242 -5.67 5.59 -31.21
N CYS A 243 -6.60 6.24 -30.51
CA CYS A 243 -6.36 7.49 -29.80
C CYS A 243 -5.84 7.22 -28.39
N ASN A 244 -4.70 6.53 -28.30
CA ASN A 244 -4.16 6.01 -27.05
C ASN A 244 -2.64 5.86 -27.14
N ASP A 245 -1.91 6.44 -26.17
CA ASP A 245 -0.45 6.33 -26.12
C ASP A 245 0.03 5.19 -25.24
N SER A 246 -0.89 4.59 -24.48
CA SER A 246 -0.57 3.53 -23.55
C SER A 246 -0.45 2.18 -24.26
N GLN A 247 0.51 1.40 -23.78
CA GLN A 247 0.78 0.07 -24.31
C GLN A 247 0.48 -0.99 -23.27
N LEU A 248 -0.22 -2.04 -23.69
CA LEU A 248 -0.44 -3.24 -22.91
C LEU A 248 0.70 -4.22 -23.22
N ILE A 249 1.57 -4.44 -22.23
CA ILE A 249 2.75 -5.31 -22.33
C ILE A 249 2.59 -6.51 -21.41
N LYS A 250 3.16 -7.65 -21.81
CA LYS A 250 3.29 -8.82 -20.95
C LYS A 250 4.74 -8.90 -20.49
N ASP A 251 4.96 -8.87 -19.18
CA ASP A 251 6.31 -8.94 -18.62
C ASP A 251 6.89 -10.37 -18.67
N GLU A 252 8.17 -10.51 -18.31
CA GLU A 252 8.89 -11.79 -18.32
C GLU A 252 8.27 -12.84 -17.38
N SER A 253 7.52 -12.40 -16.36
CA SER A 253 6.79 -13.28 -15.44
C SER A 253 5.42 -13.71 -15.97
N GLY A 254 5.02 -13.19 -17.13
CA GLY A 254 3.74 -13.46 -17.75
C GLY A 254 2.59 -12.56 -17.25
N LEU A 255 2.88 -11.54 -16.45
CA LEU A 255 1.88 -10.60 -15.94
C LEU A 255 1.66 -9.45 -16.92
N TRP A 256 0.39 -9.05 -17.09
CA TRP A 256 0.02 -7.91 -17.91
C TRP A 256 0.29 -6.60 -17.17
N LYS A 257 0.92 -5.65 -17.86
CA LYS A 257 1.23 -4.31 -17.34
C LYS A 257 0.90 -3.26 -18.39
N ILE A 258 0.61 -2.05 -17.91
CA ILE A 258 0.45 -0.87 -18.73
C ILE A 258 1.71 -0.02 -18.66
N THR A 259 2.22 0.37 -19.82
CA THR A 259 3.18 1.48 -19.95
C THR A 259 2.42 2.68 -20.50
N GLY A 260 2.22 3.72 -19.68
CA GLY A 260 1.44 4.90 -20.04
C GLY A 260 0.54 5.37 -18.89
N GLY A 261 -0.46 6.19 -19.20
CA GLY A 261 -1.40 6.69 -18.20
C GLY A 261 -2.40 5.60 -17.78
N PRO A 262 -2.82 5.53 -16.50
CA PRO A 262 -3.75 4.49 -16.03
C PRO A 262 -5.11 4.53 -16.73
N THR A 263 -5.63 5.72 -17.02
CA THR A 263 -6.91 5.88 -17.74
C THR A 263 -6.84 5.40 -19.18
N GLU A 264 -5.79 5.78 -19.90
CA GLU A 264 -5.54 5.31 -21.26
C GLU A 264 -5.28 3.79 -21.29
N GLY A 265 -4.50 3.28 -20.33
CA GLY A 265 -4.27 1.85 -20.15
C GLY A 265 -5.55 1.05 -19.95
N ALA A 266 -6.47 1.54 -19.11
CA ALA A 266 -7.78 0.92 -18.89
C ALA A 266 -8.58 0.80 -20.20
N LEU A 267 -8.55 1.85 -21.04
CA LEU A 267 -9.20 1.87 -22.35
C LEU A 267 -8.52 0.90 -23.33
N LYS A 268 -7.20 0.77 -23.28
CA LYS A 268 -6.43 -0.17 -24.10
C LYS A 268 -6.79 -1.62 -23.77
N VAL A 269 -6.92 -1.93 -22.47
CA VAL A 269 -7.37 -3.24 -21.98
C VAL A 269 -8.80 -3.54 -22.40
N LEU A 270 -9.70 -2.55 -22.33
CA LEU A 270 -11.07 -2.68 -22.82
C LEU A 270 -11.11 -3.08 -24.30
N ALA A 271 -10.36 -2.37 -25.15
CA ALA A 271 -10.29 -2.69 -26.58
C ALA A 271 -9.72 -4.09 -26.82
N ALA A 272 -8.72 -4.50 -26.05
CA ALA A 272 -8.09 -5.82 -26.15
C ALA A 272 -8.95 -7.00 -25.68
N LYS A 273 -10.04 -6.77 -24.91
CA LYS A 273 -11.00 -7.83 -24.53
C LYS A 273 -11.81 -8.35 -25.72
N VAL A 274 -11.87 -7.59 -26.81
CA VAL A 274 -12.61 -7.93 -28.02
C VAL A 274 -11.65 -8.13 -29.18
N THR A 275 -11.76 -9.25 -29.88
CA THR A 275 -11.01 -9.48 -31.12
C THR A 275 -11.59 -8.63 -32.24
N LEU A 276 -11.04 -7.44 -32.45
CA LEU A 276 -11.38 -6.60 -33.59
C LEU A 276 -10.64 -7.07 -34.85
N PRO A 277 -11.27 -7.02 -36.03
CA PRO A 277 -10.60 -7.28 -37.30
C PRO A 277 -9.39 -6.35 -37.48
N PRO A 278 -8.26 -6.86 -38.01
CA PRO A 278 -7.07 -6.06 -38.24
C PRO A 278 -7.40 -4.90 -39.18
N LEU A 279 -6.94 -3.71 -38.83
CA LEU A 279 -7.15 -2.48 -39.58
C LEU A 279 -5.79 -1.86 -39.86
N THR A 280 -5.40 -1.82 -41.13
CA THR A 280 -4.22 -1.08 -41.56
C THR A 280 -4.48 0.40 -41.30
N SER A 281 -3.67 1.02 -40.45
CA SER A 281 -3.81 2.42 -40.10
C SER A 281 -2.44 3.10 -40.07
N GLU A 282 -2.38 4.32 -40.61
CA GLU A 282 -1.18 5.15 -40.62
C GLU A 282 -1.48 6.46 -39.88
N LEU A 283 -0.79 6.71 -38.77
CA LEU A 283 -0.93 7.96 -38.01
C LEU A 283 -0.38 9.12 -38.85
N ARG A 284 -1.23 10.09 -39.20
CA ARG A 284 -0.89 11.29 -39.96
C ARG A 284 -0.57 12.49 -39.08
N SER A 285 -1.33 12.66 -38.01
CA SER A 285 -1.17 13.80 -37.09
C SER A 285 -1.78 13.47 -35.73
N LYS A 286 -1.35 14.21 -34.71
CA LYS A 286 -1.78 14.03 -33.34
C LYS A 286 -1.80 15.35 -32.59
N ILE A 287 -2.87 15.55 -31.84
CA ILE A 287 -2.98 16.55 -30.78
C ILE A 287 -2.84 15.77 -29.47
N PRO A 288 -1.71 15.88 -28.75
CA PRO A 288 -1.54 15.21 -27.46
C PRO A 288 -2.53 15.77 -26.43
N PHE A 289 -2.80 15.00 -25.37
CA PHE A 289 -3.66 15.46 -24.30
C PHE A 289 -3.07 16.72 -23.63
N ASP A 290 -3.89 17.76 -23.54
CA ASP A 290 -3.58 19.00 -22.84
C ASP A 290 -4.62 19.22 -21.73
N SER A 291 -4.19 19.54 -20.51
CA SER A 291 -5.09 19.76 -19.37
C SER A 291 -6.00 20.97 -19.56
N GLN A 292 -5.60 21.97 -20.35
CA GLN A 292 -6.43 23.13 -20.65
C GLN A 292 -7.59 22.79 -21.58
N TYR A 293 -7.31 21.99 -22.62
CA TYR A 293 -8.32 21.61 -23.61
C TYR A 293 -9.10 20.35 -23.23
N LYS A 294 -8.56 19.53 -22.32
CA LYS A 294 -9.14 18.28 -21.80
C LYS A 294 -9.53 17.26 -22.87
N TYR A 295 -8.86 17.28 -24.03
CA TYR A 295 -9.05 16.30 -25.08
C TYR A 295 -7.71 15.88 -25.69
N MET A 296 -7.73 14.69 -26.29
CA MET A 296 -6.67 14.15 -27.15
C MET A 296 -7.32 13.82 -28.50
N SER A 297 -6.58 13.97 -29.59
CA SER A 297 -7.08 13.59 -30.92
C SER A 297 -5.96 13.06 -31.78
N THR A 298 -6.28 12.04 -32.57
CA THR A 298 -5.37 11.46 -33.57
C THR A 298 -6.04 11.44 -34.93
N LEU A 299 -5.25 11.71 -35.98
CA LEU A 299 -5.67 11.61 -37.37
C LEU A 299 -4.99 10.40 -37.99
N TYR A 300 -5.78 9.44 -38.44
CA TYR A 300 -5.30 8.23 -39.10
C TYR A 300 -5.78 8.18 -40.54
N ARG A 301 -4.94 7.69 -41.45
CA ARG A 301 -5.38 7.12 -42.73
C ARG A 301 -5.71 5.64 -42.49
N LEU A 302 -6.88 5.18 -42.92
CA LEU A 302 -7.34 3.80 -42.74
C LEU A 302 -7.36 3.09 -44.10
N GLY A 303 -6.60 2.00 -44.24
CA GLY A 303 -6.49 1.28 -45.53
C GLY A 303 -5.55 1.95 -46.55
N GLU A 304 -5.73 1.60 -47.82
CA GLU A 304 -4.97 2.13 -48.97
C GLU A 304 -5.62 3.36 -49.65
N GLU A 305 -6.81 3.78 -49.21
CA GLU A 305 -7.46 5.05 -49.60
C GLU A 305 -7.31 6.13 -48.49
#